data_AF-A0A6C0N3L8-F1
#
_entry.id   AF-A0A6C0N3L8-F1
#
_cell.length_a   1.000
_cell.length_b   1.000
_cell.length_c   1.000
_cell.angle_alpha   90.00
_cell.angle_beta   90.00
_cell.angle_gamma   90.00
#
_symmetry.space_group_name_H-M   'P 1'
#
loop_
_entity.id
_entity.type
_entity.pdbx_description
1 polymer ?
#
loop_
_entity_poly.entity_id
_entity_poly.type
_entity_poly.pdbx_seq_one_letter_code
_entity_poly.pdbx_strand_id
1 'polypeptide(L)'
;YLLDDSSDALITIKTIGRQWYWSYEYSDFVNVEFDAYMLPENELKTGEFRLLEVDNRTTLPMNTEVRVLTSASDVLHSWAVPSLGIKIDATPGRLNQGTFT
;
A
#
# COMPACT_ATOMS: atom_id res chain seq x y z
N TYR A 1 -18.25 -7.70 -9.75
CA TYR A 1 -18.70 -9.08 -9.86
C TYR A 1 -17.58 -10.03 -10.25
N LEU A 2 -16.82 -9.82 -11.33
CA LEU A 2 -15.66 -10.69 -11.65
C LEU A 2 -14.46 -10.54 -10.69
N LEU A 3 -14.26 -9.36 -10.09
CA LEU A 3 -13.18 -9.09 -9.12
C LEU A 3 -13.49 -9.59 -7.69
N ASP A 4 -14.72 -10.06 -7.45
CA ASP A 4 -15.18 -10.45 -6.10
C ASP A 4 -15.13 -11.97 -5.89
N ASP A 5 -14.74 -12.74 -6.92
CA ASP A 5 -14.44 -14.15 -6.76
C ASP A 5 -13.13 -14.25 -5.97
N SER A 6 -13.22 -14.86 -4.78
CA SER A 6 -12.10 -15.03 -3.85
C SER A 6 -11.08 -15.98 -4.45
N SER A 7 -10.12 -15.41 -5.15
CA SER A 7 -8.85 -16.05 -5.37
C SER A 7 -8.11 -16.23 -4.04
N ASP A 8 -7.43 -17.36 -3.90
CA ASP A 8 -6.50 -17.60 -2.82
C ASP A 8 -5.27 -16.70 -3.01
N ALA A 9 -5.37 -15.47 -2.51
CA ALA A 9 -4.25 -14.53 -2.50
C ALA A 9 -3.07 -15.17 -1.79
N LEU A 10 -1.92 -15.18 -2.47
CA LEU A 10 -0.70 -15.81 -1.97
C LEU A 10 0.03 -14.94 -0.96
N ILE A 11 -0.20 -13.63 -1.00
CA ILE A 11 0.38 -12.65 -0.07
C ILE A 11 -0.69 -11.65 0.35
N THR A 12 -0.68 -11.30 1.62
CA THR A 12 -1.47 -10.25 2.24
C THR A 12 -0.55 -9.14 2.75
N ILE A 13 -0.83 -7.91 2.32
CA ILE A 13 -0.23 -6.70 2.88
C ILE A 13 -1.30 -5.85 3.56
N LYS A 14 -0.99 -5.28 4.71
CA LYS A 14 -1.81 -4.23 5.32
C LYS A 14 -1.20 -2.87 5.01
N THR A 15 -2.04 -1.93 4.60
CA THR A 15 -1.67 -0.54 4.32
C THR A 15 -2.42 0.36 5.29
N ILE A 16 -1.71 1.07 6.15
CA ILE A 16 -2.30 1.96 7.15
C ILE A 16 -2.00 3.41 6.75
N GLY A 17 -3.05 4.15 6.41
CA GLY A 17 -2.96 5.59 6.17
C GLY A 17 -2.78 6.34 7.47
N ARG A 18 -1.78 7.21 7.51
CA ARG A 18 -1.52 8.13 8.61
C ARG A 18 -1.35 9.54 8.04
N GLN A 19 -1.41 10.57 8.87
CA GLN A 19 -1.27 11.96 8.41
C GLN A 19 0.08 12.16 7.71
N TRP A 20 -0.01 12.18 6.37
CA TRP A 20 1.04 12.43 5.38
C TRP A 20 2.09 11.32 5.18
N TYR A 21 1.79 10.08 5.55
CA TYR A 21 2.62 8.92 5.24
C TYR A 21 1.81 7.61 5.31
N TRP A 22 2.43 6.52 4.85
CA TRP A 22 1.82 5.19 4.88
C TRP A 22 2.68 4.24 5.69
N SER A 23 2.07 3.42 6.54
CA SER A 23 2.72 2.26 7.14
C SER A 23 2.30 1.00 6.40
N TYR A 24 3.24 0.07 6.19
CA TYR A 24 2.99 -1.22 5.55
C TYR A 24 3.35 -2.35 6.51
N GLU A 25 2.45 -3.33 6.64
CA GLU A 25 2.69 -4.56 7.40
C GLU A 25 2.55 -5.78 6.48
N TYR A 26 3.55 -6.66 6.48
CA TYR A 26 3.51 -7.93 5.77
C TYR A 26 3.12 -9.02 6.76
N SER A 27 1.83 -9.37 6.81
CA SER A 27 1.30 -10.29 7.80
C SER A 27 1.73 -11.74 7.61
N ASP A 28 2.07 -12.12 6.37
CA ASP A 28 2.37 -13.51 6.01
C ASP A 28 3.85 -13.87 6.19
N PHE A 29 4.69 -12.86 6.49
CA PHE A 29 6.13 -13.02 6.74
C PHE A 29 6.48 -12.54 8.16
N VAL A 30 7.75 -12.66 8.55
CA VAL A 30 8.29 -12.30 9.87
C VAL A 30 8.03 -10.83 10.20
N ASN A 31 6.91 -10.50 10.87
CA ASN A 31 6.57 -9.19 11.46
C ASN A 31 7.28 -7.98 10.81
N VAL A 32 7.21 -7.86 9.48
CA VAL A 32 7.87 -6.78 8.77
C VAL A 32 6.88 -5.63 8.74
N GLU A 33 7.23 -4.57 9.45
CA GLU A 33 6.51 -3.30 9.46
C GLU A 33 7.49 -2.17 9.18
N PHE A 34 7.09 -1.22 8.33
CA PHE A 34 7.84 0.01 8.10
C PHE A 34 6.93 1.15 7.67
N ASP A 35 7.43 2.36 7.84
CA ASP A 35 6.82 3.60 7.37
C ASP A 35 7.44 4.04 6.05
N ALA A 36 6.60 4.59 5.16
CA ALA A 36 6.98 5.14 3.87
C ALA A 36 6.62 6.64 3.84
N TYR A 37 7.65 7.47 3.91
CA TYR A 37 7.58 8.92 3.80
C TYR A 37 8.02 9.38 2.42
N MET A 38 7.42 10.47 1.94
CA MET A 38 7.86 11.13 0.72
C MET A 38 9.26 11.71 0.90
N LEU A 39 10.17 11.43 -0.04
CA LEU A 39 11.49 12.04 -0.02
C LEU A 39 11.40 13.55 -0.28
N PRO A 40 12.07 14.39 0.54
CA PRO A 40 12.12 15.81 0.29
C PRO A 40 13.04 16.12 -0.91
N GLU A 41 12.80 17.23 -1.59
CA GLU A 41 13.44 17.54 -2.87
C GLU A 41 14.99 17.64 -2.80
N ASN A 42 15.52 18.02 -1.64
CA ASN A 42 16.96 18.09 -1.37
C ASN A 42 17.63 16.71 -1.21
N GLU A 43 16.85 15.65 -1.01
CA GLU A 43 17.35 14.28 -0.86
C GLU A 43 17.19 13.44 -2.15
N LEU A 44 16.50 13.98 -3.15
CA LEU A 44 16.30 13.32 -4.44
C LEU A 44 17.61 13.18 -5.21
N LYS A 45 17.83 11.98 -5.76
CA LYS A 45 18.95 11.68 -6.66
C LYS A 45 18.61 12.08 -8.10
N THR A 46 19.64 12.23 -8.92
CA THR A 46 19.45 12.52 -10.35
C THR A 46 18.63 11.41 -11.03
N GLY A 47 17.49 11.78 -11.61
CA GLY A 47 16.58 10.86 -12.30
C GLY A 47 15.37 10.40 -11.46
N GLU A 48 15.33 10.74 -10.16
CA GLU A 48 14.18 10.46 -9.29
C GLU A 48 13.04 11.46 -9.49
N PHE A 49 11.80 11.01 -9.21
CA PHE A 49 10.61 11.81 -9.45
C PHE A 49 10.18 12.63 -8.23
N ARG A 50 10.11 13.95 -8.40
CA ARG A 50 9.59 14.88 -7.39
C ARG A 50 8.15 14.52 -7.02
N LEU A 51 7.86 14.47 -5.71
CA LEU A 51 6.56 14.13 -5.12
C LEU A 51 6.06 12.69 -5.32
N LEU A 52 6.88 11.79 -5.88
CA LEU A 52 6.51 10.39 -6.08
C LEU A 52 7.46 9.41 -5.38
N GLU A 53 8.70 9.82 -5.14
CA GLU A 53 9.64 8.98 -4.41
C GLU A 53 9.35 8.91 -2.91
N VAL A 54 9.61 7.74 -2.35
CA VAL A 54 9.52 7.44 -0.92
C VAL A 54 10.83 6.84 -0.42
N ASP A 55 11.09 6.99 0.88
CA ASP A 55 12.26 6.42 1.55
C ASP A 55 12.25 4.89 1.56
N ASN A 56 11.11 4.27 1.89
CA ASN A 56 10.90 2.83 1.93
C ASN A 56 9.81 2.41 0.95
N ARG A 57 10.19 1.67 -0.09
CA ARG A 57 9.25 1.16 -1.09
C ARG A 57 8.66 -0.19 -0.67
N THR A 58 7.34 -0.30 -0.77
CA THR A 58 6.65 -1.59 -0.65
C THR A 58 7.01 -2.49 -1.83
N THR A 59 7.62 -3.63 -1.52
CA THR A 59 8.10 -4.61 -2.50
C THR A 59 7.16 -5.80 -2.51
N LEU A 60 6.68 -6.16 -3.69
CA LEU A 60 5.74 -7.26 -3.91
C LEU A 60 6.26 -8.16 -5.03
N PRO A 61 6.03 -9.48 -4.96
CA PRO A 61 6.35 -10.36 -6.08
C PRO A 61 5.42 -10.07 -7.26
N MET A 62 5.99 -10.16 -8.47
CA MET A 62 5.22 -10.02 -9.71
C MET A 62 4.44 -11.29 -10.04
N ASN A 63 3.37 -11.15 -10.83
CA ASN A 63 2.53 -12.26 -11.32
C ASN A 63 1.98 -13.13 -10.17
N THR A 64 1.73 -12.50 -9.03
CA THR A 64 1.30 -13.17 -7.81
C THR A 64 0.11 -12.39 -7.30
N GLU A 65 -0.94 -13.10 -6.92
CA GLU A 65 -2.12 -12.44 -6.41
C GLU A 65 -1.89 -11.92 -5.00
N VAL A 66 -1.98 -10.60 -4.86
CA VAL A 66 -1.77 -9.87 -3.62
C VAL A 66 -3.11 -9.37 -3.11
N ARG A 67 -3.42 -9.72 -1.86
CA ARG A 67 -4.50 -9.12 -1.08
C ARG A 67 -3.96 -7.90 -0.35
N VAL A 68 -4.61 -6.76 -0.54
CA VAL A 68 -4.33 -5.55 0.22
C VAL A 68 -5.47 -5.30 1.22
N LEU A 69 -5.09 -5.06 2.47
CA LEU A 69 -5.98 -4.69 3.56
C LEU A 69 -5.70 -3.24 3.94
N THR A 70 -6.62 -2.34 3.62
CA THR A 70 -6.44 -0.89 3.78
C THR A 70 -7.29 -0.34 4.92
N SER A 71 -6.66 0.42 5.82
CA SER A 71 -7.30 1.15 6.92
C SER A 71 -6.53 2.43 7.21
N ALA A 72 -7.00 3.26 8.14
CA ALA A 72 -6.28 4.44 8.62
C ALA A 72 -6.22 4.48 10.15
N SER A 73 -5.20 5.10 10.72
CA SER A 73 -5.09 5.29 12.18
C SER A 73 -5.66 6.63 12.66
N ASP A 74 -5.89 7.59 11.75
CA ASP A 74 -6.29 8.95 12.09
C ASP A 74 -7.52 9.45 11.32
N VAL A 75 -7.34 9.95 10.10
CA VAL A 75 -8.36 10.56 9.24
C VAL A 75 -8.57 9.70 7.99
N LEU A 76 -9.46 10.13 7.11
CA LEU A 76 -9.68 9.46 5.84
C LEU A 76 -8.47 9.66 4.91
N HIS A 77 -8.00 8.56 4.33
CA HIS A 77 -7.06 8.54 3.21
C HIS A 77 -7.57 7.63 2.09
N SER A 78 -6.84 7.51 1.00
CA SER A 78 -7.15 6.56 -0.07
C SER A 78 -5.86 6.01 -0.65
N TRP A 79 -5.68 4.69 -0.60
CA TRP A 79 -4.53 4.00 -1.14
C TRP A 79 -4.80 3.71 -2.61
N ALA A 80 -4.01 4.27 -3.52
CA ALA A 80 -4.24 4.18 -4.95
C ALA A 80 -2.95 3.94 -5.72
N VAL A 81 -2.96 2.96 -6.62
CA VAL A 81 -1.87 2.67 -7.57
C VAL A 81 -2.50 2.50 -8.95
N PRO A 82 -2.58 3.58 -9.76
CA PRO A 82 -3.33 3.57 -11.02
C PRO A 82 -2.86 2.53 -12.03
N SER A 83 -1.56 2.23 -12.09
CA SER A 83 -1.00 1.21 -12.99
C SER A 83 -1.46 -0.21 -12.67
N LEU A 84 -1.89 -0.47 -11.43
CA LEU A 84 -2.48 -1.73 -10.99
C LEU A 84 -4.01 -1.70 -11.04
N GLY A 85 -4.61 -0.57 -11.44
CA GLY A 85 -6.06 -0.40 -11.47
C GLY A 85 -6.73 -0.39 -10.10
N ILE A 86 -5.98 -0.17 -9.02
CA ILE A 86 -6.49 -0.27 -7.64
C ILE A 86 -6.59 1.10 -6.97
N LYS A 87 -7.72 1.29 -6.28
CA LYS A 87 -7.98 2.42 -5.38
C LYS A 87 -8.91 1.96 -4.26
N ILE A 88 -8.47 2.08 -3.02
CA ILE A 88 -9.21 1.65 -1.83
C ILE A 88 -9.15 2.74 -0.78
N ASP A 89 -10.30 3.15 -0.28
CA ASP A 89 -10.36 4.15 0.79
C ASP A 89 -9.89 3.55 2.13
N ALA A 90 -9.06 4.31 2.83
CA ALA A 90 -8.56 4.02 4.15
C ALA A 90 -9.41 4.77 5.17
N THR A 91 -10.30 4.04 5.86
CA THR A 91 -11.23 4.63 6.83
C THR A 91 -10.86 4.19 8.25
N PRO A 92 -10.67 5.12 9.20
CA PRO A 92 -10.40 4.76 10.59
C PRO A 92 -11.50 3.84 11.15
N GLY A 93 -11.09 2.73 11.77
CA GLY A 93 -12.00 1.74 12.33
C GLY A 93 -12.65 0.78 11.31
N ARG A 94 -12.28 0.84 10.03
CA ARG A 94 -12.74 -0.10 9.00
C ARG A 94 -11.56 -0.67 8.22
N LEU A 95 -11.54 -2.00 8.08
CA LEU A 95 -10.57 -2.71 7.25
C LEU A 95 -11.21 -3.03 5.90
N ASN A 96 -10.78 -2.33 4.84
CA ASN A 96 -11.21 -2.60 3.47
C ASN A 96 -10.25 -3.57 2.79
N GLN A 97 -10.76 -4.39 1.88
CA GLN A 97 -9.98 -5.37 1.14
C GLN A 97 -10.05 -5.08 -0.36
N GLY A 98 -8.95 -5.31 -1.06
CA GLY A 98 -8.93 -5.51 -2.50
C GLY A 98 -7.84 -6.48 -2.92
N THR A 99 -7.86 -6.88 -4.18
CA THR A 99 -6.88 -7.80 -4.77
C THR A 99 -6.35 -7.24 -6.08
N PHE A 100 -5.09 -7.56 -6.39
CA PHE A 100 -4.44 -7.28 -7.67
C PHE A 100 -3.36 -8.33 -7.95
N THR A 101 -2.83 -8.35 -9.17
CA THR A 101 -1.79 -9.29 -9.64
C THR A 101 -0.61 -8.55 -10.26
#